data_AF-A0A7S0W1W9-F1
#
_entry.id   AF-A0A7S0W1W9-F1
#
_cell.length_a   1.000
_cell.length_b   1.000
_cell.length_c   1.000
_cell.angle_alpha   90.00
_cell.angle_beta   90.00
_cell.angle_gamma   90.00
#
_symmetry.space_group_name_H-M   'P 1'
#
loop_
_entity.id
_entity.type
_entity.pdbx_description
1 polymer ?
#
loop_
_entity_poly.entity_id
_entity_poly.type
_entity_poly.pdbx_seq_one_letter_code
_entity_poly.pdbx_strand_id
1 'polypeptide(L)'
;GRGSWCSAPGLGHAVFALGVALALPGWLAMLVFLLLGARLLLQPAARSSRLVETCELLTSTKLMGDEELDRLLDRHEDGQGGGFLREGRDAVFTELFTRLDASYVLGRSDRECLHNLLDLDSDGRAARDLFRRSLKLWYPPLRGKTALIIVDLQNDFVTGSLKVAEGEQAILNTNALRKAFKFDLVAHTRDWHPRDHCSFWDNHEGAEMYSLKELTLPDGTVTEQVMWPRHCVQNSPGSQFHSRLHIEESDVVVSKGLRTEVDSYSGFFDNCKGSETMMRRIMFESGVTQVYVVGLALDFCVGWTSQDAASCGFESYLVADCARAVHPEPDHRKLVADFAAKGVTVIDSSQVPVQRNFKGETAMKLARKLSLWRVELLTTSRSQAQTPDGGPAKEHQEYNRKDSSD
;
A
#
# COMPACT_ATOMS: atom_id res chain seq x y z
N GLY A 1 60.48 11.85 18.86
CA GLY A 1 61.12 11.55 17.56
C GLY A 1 60.05 11.10 16.59
N ARG A 2 60.06 11.71 15.38
CA ARG A 2 59.51 11.26 14.07
C ARG A 2 58.20 10.44 14.10
N GLY A 3 57.04 11.01 13.78
CA GLY A 3 56.40 11.03 12.43
C GLY A 3 55.22 10.03 12.43
N SER A 4 54.04 10.19 11.83
CA SER A 4 53.51 11.07 10.77
C SER A 4 52.01 11.33 11.01
N TRP A 5 51.52 12.49 10.57
CA TRP A 5 50.10 12.82 10.48
C TRP A 5 49.52 12.26 9.17
N CYS A 6 48.39 11.56 9.26
CA CYS A 6 47.41 11.45 8.17
C CYS A 6 46.03 11.85 8.71
N SER A 7 45.41 12.76 7.99
CA SER A 7 44.21 13.53 8.29
C SER A 7 42.91 12.76 8.04
N ALA A 8 41.96 12.85 8.99
CA ALA A 8 40.52 12.75 8.73
C ALA A 8 39.84 13.96 9.38
N PRO A 9 39.21 14.88 8.62
CA PRO A 9 38.54 16.04 9.18
C PRO A 9 37.14 15.65 9.65
N GLY A 10 36.85 15.79 10.95
CA GLY A 10 35.47 15.69 11.44
C GLY A 10 35.31 15.43 12.93
N LEU A 11 36.18 14.62 13.55
CA LEU A 11 35.99 14.20 14.94
C LEU A 11 36.82 14.94 16.00
N GLY A 12 37.83 15.73 15.61
CA GLY A 12 38.67 16.48 16.56
C GLY A 12 37.98 17.67 17.24
N HIS A 13 36.97 18.26 16.60
CA HIS A 13 36.31 19.48 17.11
C HIS A 13 35.19 19.19 18.13
N ALA A 14 34.52 18.04 18.02
CA ALA A 14 33.45 17.66 18.95
C ALA A 14 33.98 17.25 20.33
N VAL A 15 35.15 16.59 20.38
CA VAL A 15 35.78 16.18 21.64
C VAL A 15 36.36 17.39 22.39
N PHE A 16 36.86 18.41 21.68
CA PHE A 16 37.34 19.65 22.30
C PHE A 16 36.18 20.52 22.83
N ALA A 17 35.03 20.53 22.15
CA ALA A 17 33.85 21.28 22.57
C ALA A 17 33.16 20.70 23.83
N LEU A 18 33.15 19.36 23.97
CA LEU A 18 32.62 18.71 25.18
C LEU A 18 33.47 18.99 26.42
N GLY A 19 34.79 19.09 26.27
CA GLY A 19 35.72 19.38 27.37
C GLY A 19 35.58 20.80 27.92
N VAL A 20 35.23 21.78 27.09
CA VAL A 20 35.07 23.19 27.51
C VAL A 20 33.70 23.43 28.17
N ALA A 21 32.66 22.69 27.79
CA ALA A 21 31.31 22.86 28.33
C ALA A 21 31.16 22.44 29.81
N LEU A 22 32.03 21.54 30.30
CA LEU A 22 32.01 21.07 31.69
C LEU A 22 32.67 22.04 32.69
N ALA A 23 33.23 23.16 32.23
CA ALA A 23 33.91 24.16 33.07
C ALA A 23 33.19 25.52 33.14
N LEU A 24 32.00 25.66 32.55
CA LEU A 24 31.26 26.93 32.50
C LEU A 24 30.05 26.96 33.48
N PRO A 25 29.71 28.11 34.08
CA PRO A 25 28.50 28.26 34.89
C PRO A 25 27.25 27.90 34.08
N GLY A 26 26.29 27.21 34.70
CA GLY A 26 25.20 26.49 34.02
C GLY A 26 24.36 27.29 33.02
N TRP A 27 24.28 28.62 33.13
CA TRP A 27 23.56 29.45 32.16
C TRP A 27 24.33 29.65 30.84
N LEU A 28 25.67 29.65 30.85
CA LEU A 28 26.49 29.69 29.64
C LEU A 28 26.51 28.33 28.92
N ALA A 29 26.50 27.22 29.67
CA ALA A 29 26.38 25.88 29.09
C ALA A 29 25.04 25.73 28.34
N MET A 30 23.95 26.27 28.90
CA MET A 30 22.64 26.32 28.23
C MET A 30 22.66 27.13 26.93
N LEU A 31 23.39 28.25 26.89
CA LEU A 31 23.53 29.06 25.67
C LEU A 31 24.35 28.32 24.59
N VAL A 32 25.40 27.59 24.97
CA VAL A 32 26.18 26.76 24.05
C VAL A 32 25.34 25.60 23.50
N PHE A 33 24.50 24.96 24.33
CA PHE A 33 23.56 23.94 23.88
C PHE A 33 22.43 24.50 23.00
N LEU A 34 21.93 25.70 23.28
CA LEU A 34 20.95 26.38 22.42
C LEU A 34 21.56 26.79 21.08
N LEU A 35 22.82 27.23 21.05
CA LEU A 35 23.53 27.60 19.83
C LEU A 35 23.97 26.38 19.01
N LEU A 36 24.35 25.26 19.65
CA LEU A 36 24.59 23.98 18.96
C LEU A 36 23.29 23.33 18.48
N GLY A 37 22.21 23.41 19.27
CA GLY A 37 20.86 22.96 18.89
C GLY A 37 20.29 23.75 17.73
N ALA A 38 20.49 25.08 17.70
CA ALA A 38 20.10 25.93 16.57
C ALA A 38 20.93 25.63 15.31
N ARG A 39 22.19 25.19 15.44
CA ARG A 39 23.03 24.78 14.30
C ARG A 39 22.67 23.40 13.75
N LEU A 40 22.16 22.48 14.58
CA LEU A 40 21.62 21.19 14.16
C LEU A 40 20.21 21.32 13.54
N LEU A 41 19.43 22.33 13.93
CA LEU A 41 18.14 22.66 13.32
C LEU A 41 18.25 23.45 12.01
N LEU A 42 19.45 23.89 11.64
CA LEU A 42 19.74 24.61 10.39
C LEU A 42 20.52 23.75 9.36
N GLN A 43 20.65 22.44 9.56
CA GLN A 43 21.21 21.53 8.54
C GLN A 43 20.09 20.86 7.72
N PRO A 44 20.05 21.07 6.38
CA PRO A 44 19.01 20.51 5.51
C PRO A 44 19.31 19.05 5.11
N ALA A 45 19.58 18.17 6.08
CA ALA A 45 19.91 16.77 5.79
C ALA A 45 19.61 15.83 6.97
N ALA A 46 18.34 15.69 7.33
CA ALA A 46 17.83 14.54 8.10
C ALA A 46 16.28 14.52 8.11
N ARG A 47 15.65 14.47 6.92
CA ARG A 47 14.26 14.02 6.80
C ARG A 47 14.28 12.79 5.87
N SER A 48 13.94 11.63 6.44
CA SER A 48 13.78 10.30 5.85
C SER A 48 14.06 10.18 4.34
N SER A 49 15.24 9.68 3.98
CA SER A 49 15.61 9.30 2.61
C SER A 49 14.63 8.30 1.97
N ARG A 50 13.92 7.49 2.77
CA ARG A 50 12.89 6.54 2.30
C ARG A 50 11.60 7.16 1.76
N LEU A 51 11.30 8.43 2.06
CA LEU A 51 10.14 9.12 1.50
C LEU A 51 10.50 9.88 0.21
N VAL A 52 11.78 10.26 0.06
CA VAL A 52 12.26 11.07 -1.06
C VAL A 52 12.68 10.19 -2.25
N GLU A 53 13.30 9.02 -2.01
CA GLU A 53 13.64 8.08 -3.10
C GLU A 53 12.41 7.48 -3.80
N THR A 54 11.30 7.27 -3.09
CA THR A 54 10.04 6.78 -3.69
C THR A 54 9.40 7.80 -4.63
N CYS A 55 9.77 9.08 -4.51
CA CYS A 55 9.21 10.16 -5.32
C CYS A 55 9.89 10.32 -6.69
N GLU A 56 11.14 9.88 -6.86
CA GLU A 56 11.93 10.12 -8.08
C GLU A 56 11.62 9.14 -9.23
N LEU A 57 10.78 8.13 -9.00
CA LEU A 57 10.39 7.11 -9.98
C LEU A 57 9.07 7.41 -10.74
N LEU A 58 8.51 8.63 -10.64
CA LEU A 58 7.12 8.91 -11.02
C LEU A 58 6.89 9.85 -12.24
N THR A 59 7.90 10.16 -13.04
CA THR A 59 7.77 11.22 -14.08
C THR A 59 7.79 10.70 -15.53
N SER A 60 6.75 9.96 -15.95
CA SER A 60 6.52 9.77 -17.39
C SER A 60 5.05 9.57 -17.82
N THR A 61 4.12 10.45 -17.44
CA THR A 61 2.78 10.46 -18.07
C THR A 61 2.22 11.89 -18.18
N LYS A 62 1.98 12.36 -19.41
CA LYS A 62 1.54 13.74 -19.68
C LYS A 62 0.04 13.93 -19.42
N LEU A 63 -0.26 14.66 -18.34
CA LEU A 63 -1.45 15.51 -18.15
C LEU A 63 -1.04 16.99 -17.96
N MET A 64 0.11 17.23 -17.32
CA MET A 64 0.77 18.53 -17.21
C MET A 64 2.29 18.29 -17.10
N GLY A 65 3.10 18.95 -17.94
CA GLY A 65 4.56 18.84 -17.88
C GLY A 65 5.17 19.72 -16.78
N ASP A 66 6.43 19.47 -16.41
CA ASP A 66 7.13 20.24 -15.37
C ASP A 66 7.13 21.76 -15.66
N GLU A 67 7.39 22.16 -16.89
CA GLU A 67 7.31 23.58 -17.30
C GLU A 67 5.91 24.17 -17.15
N GLU A 68 4.87 23.37 -17.40
CA GLU A 68 3.49 23.83 -17.34
C GLU A 68 3.01 23.97 -15.88
N LEU A 69 3.45 23.05 -15.01
CA LEU A 69 3.26 23.14 -13.57
C LEU A 69 4.00 24.35 -13.00
N ASP A 70 5.23 24.59 -13.44
CA ASP A 70 6.00 25.75 -12.98
C ASP A 70 5.34 27.07 -13.41
N ARG A 71 4.86 27.16 -14.67
CA ARG A 71 4.07 28.31 -15.13
C ARG A 71 2.78 28.48 -14.32
N LEU A 72 2.12 27.39 -13.91
CA LEU A 72 0.93 27.44 -13.06
C LEU A 72 1.28 28.02 -11.69
N LEU A 73 2.34 27.53 -11.06
CA LEU A 73 2.79 28.04 -9.77
C LEU A 73 3.27 29.49 -9.85
N ASP A 74 3.98 29.87 -10.93
CA ASP A 74 4.42 31.26 -11.19
C ASP A 74 3.25 32.24 -11.25
N ARG A 75 2.15 31.87 -11.93
CA ARG A 75 0.95 32.73 -12.02
C ARG A 75 0.33 33.01 -10.65
N HIS A 76 0.51 32.07 -9.72
CA HIS A 76 -0.06 32.13 -8.39
C HIS A 76 0.99 32.44 -7.31
N GLU A 77 2.23 32.80 -7.64
CA GLU A 77 3.26 33.19 -6.66
C GLU A 77 3.05 34.62 -6.16
N ASP A 78 3.25 34.85 -4.86
CA ASP A 78 3.26 36.20 -4.31
C ASP A 78 4.45 36.97 -4.91
N GLY A 79 4.18 38.13 -5.52
CA GLY A 79 5.21 38.93 -6.18
C GLY A 79 6.27 39.51 -5.23
N GLN A 80 6.37 38.98 -4.00
CA GLN A 80 7.29 39.34 -2.94
C GLN A 80 8.61 38.52 -3.00
N GLY A 81 8.73 37.57 -3.94
CA GLY A 81 9.98 36.83 -4.18
C GLY A 81 10.36 35.85 -3.06
N GLY A 82 9.36 35.39 -2.29
CA GLY A 82 9.56 34.51 -1.14
C GLY A 82 9.30 33.03 -1.39
N GLY A 83 8.83 32.63 -2.58
CA GLY A 83 8.45 31.23 -2.84
C GLY A 83 7.11 30.83 -2.23
N PHE A 84 6.18 31.78 -2.02
CA PHE A 84 4.86 31.55 -1.44
C PHE A 84 3.73 31.91 -2.42
N LEU A 85 2.53 31.35 -2.27
CA LEU A 85 1.42 31.57 -3.21
C LEU A 85 0.52 32.77 -2.82
N ARG A 86 0.19 33.64 -3.78
CA ARG A 86 -0.42 34.98 -3.68
C ARG A 86 -1.89 35.03 -3.22
N GLU A 87 -2.72 34.11 -3.72
CA GLU A 87 -4.18 34.09 -3.49
C GLU A 87 -4.65 32.83 -2.72
N GLY A 88 -3.70 32.10 -2.11
CA GLY A 88 -3.96 30.84 -1.42
C GLY A 88 -3.91 29.63 -2.35
N ARG A 89 -3.64 28.45 -1.75
CA ARG A 89 -3.52 27.16 -2.47
C ARG A 89 -4.80 26.83 -3.27
N ASP A 90 -5.94 27.39 -2.84
CA ASP A 90 -7.25 27.36 -3.49
C ASP A 90 -7.28 27.79 -4.95
N ALA A 91 -6.54 28.84 -5.34
CA ALA A 91 -6.55 29.33 -6.71
C ALA A 91 -5.85 28.35 -7.66
N VAL A 92 -4.73 27.77 -7.21
CA VAL A 92 -4.04 26.70 -7.92
C VAL A 92 -4.93 25.47 -8.07
N PHE A 93 -5.63 25.05 -7.00
CA PHE A 93 -6.55 23.92 -7.07
C PHE A 93 -7.72 24.18 -8.02
N THR A 94 -8.32 25.38 -7.97
CA THR A 94 -9.42 25.73 -8.85
C THR A 94 -9.00 25.64 -10.31
N GLU A 95 -7.87 26.23 -10.68
CA GLU A 95 -7.37 26.17 -12.06
C GLU A 95 -7.03 24.73 -12.48
N LEU A 96 -6.40 23.95 -11.60
CA LEU A 96 -6.03 22.56 -11.84
C LEU A 96 -7.27 21.69 -12.09
N PHE A 97 -8.31 21.82 -11.27
CA PHE A 97 -9.54 21.05 -11.40
C PHE A 97 -10.39 21.50 -12.57
N THR A 98 -10.45 22.80 -12.89
CA THR A 98 -11.14 23.27 -14.10
C THR A 98 -10.51 22.72 -15.38
N ARG A 99 -9.19 22.49 -15.40
CA ARG A 99 -8.52 21.81 -16.52
C ARG A 99 -8.87 20.33 -16.62
N LEU A 100 -9.07 19.66 -15.47
CA LEU A 100 -9.47 18.25 -15.43
C LEU A 100 -10.94 18.08 -15.84
N ASP A 101 -11.81 18.89 -15.27
CA ASP A 101 -13.25 18.87 -15.48
C ASP A 101 -13.83 20.27 -15.23
N ALA A 102 -14.11 20.99 -16.31
CA ALA A 102 -14.63 22.34 -16.25
C ALA A 102 -16.01 22.44 -15.58
N SER A 103 -16.74 21.33 -15.46
CA SER A 103 -18.06 21.29 -14.82
C SER A 103 -17.98 21.11 -13.30
N TYR A 104 -16.82 20.70 -12.77
CA TYR A 104 -16.66 20.42 -11.35
C TYR A 104 -16.21 21.66 -10.57
N VAL A 105 -16.93 21.97 -9.50
CA VAL A 105 -16.65 23.11 -8.62
C VAL A 105 -16.11 22.60 -7.28
N LEU A 106 -14.87 22.98 -6.94
CA LEU A 106 -14.25 22.64 -5.66
C LEU A 106 -14.96 23.35 -4.50
N GLY A 107 -15.64 22.58 -3.67
CA GLY A 107 -16.24 23.05 -2.42
C GLY A 107 -15.19 23.31 -1.34
N ARG A 108 -15.64 23.92 -0.23
CA ARG A 108 -14.77 24.20 0.93
C ARG A 108 -14.09 22.93 1.48
N SER A 109 -14.85 21.83 1.62
CA SER A 109 -14.32 20.56 2.13
C SER A 109 -13.32 19.90 1.18
N ASP A 110 -13.47 20.10 -0.14
CA ASP A 110 -12.52 19.59 -1.13
C ASP A 110 -11.18 20.30 -1.00
N ARG A 111 -11.21 21.62 -0.85
CA ARG A 111 -10.02 22.44 -0.63
C ARG A 111 -9.31 22.06 0.66
N GLU A 112 -10.04 21.96 1.78
CA GLU A 112 -9.47 21.52 3.06
C GLU A 112 -8.79 20.15 2.93
N CYS A 113 -9.39 19.20 2.21
CA CYS A 113 -8.78 17.90 1.92
C CYS A 113 -7.46 18.03 1.14
N LEU A 114 -7.44 18.80 0.05
CA LEU A 114 -6.26 19.01 -0.79
C LEU A 114 -5.16 19.75 -0.03
N HIS A 115 -5.53 20.73 0.78
CA HIS A 115 -4.64 21.44 1.69
C HIS A 115 -3.93 20.44 2.62
N ASN A 116 -4.69 19.60 3.34
CA ASN A 116 -4.13 18.61 4.26
C ASN A 116 -3.22 17.60 3.55
N LEU A 117 -3.62 17.18 2.35
CA LEU A 117 -2.86 16.22 1.58
C LEU A 117 -1.49 16.76 1.17
N LEU A 118 -1.41 18.05 0.85
CA LEU A 118 -0.23 18.69 0.27
C LEU A 118 0.65 19.42 1.31
N ASP A 119 0.15 19.60 2.53
CA ASP A 119 0.86 20.12 3.69
C ASP A 119 1.67 18.99 4.36
N LEU A 120 2.84 18.67 3.76
CA LEU A 120 3.62 17.49 4.13
C LEU A 120 4.20 17.56 5.56
N ASP A 121 4.48 18.77 6.06
CA ASP A 121 5.09 19.00 7.37
C ASP A 121 4.21 19.76 8.37
N SER A 122 2.94 20.01 8.02
CA SER A 122 1.94 20.61 8.92
C SER A 122 2.32 21.98 9.43
N ASP A 123 3.16 22.72 8.70
CA ASP A 123 3.61 24.06 9.08
C ASP A 123 2.62 25.14 8.65
N GLY A 124 1.56 24.76 7.92
CA GLY A 124 0.52 25.65 7.42
C GLY A 124 1.00 26.53 6.26
N ARG A 125 2.24 26.36 5.79
CA ARG A 125 2.87 27.17 4.75
C ARG A 125 3.00 26.35 3.48
N ALA A 126 2.69 26.98 2.36
CA ALA A 126 2.89 26.39 1.05
C ALA A 126 4.22 26.88 0.48
N ALA A 127 5.34 26.43 1.04
CA ALA A 127 6.62 26.62 0.38
C ALA A 127 6.51 26.01 -1.03
N ARG A 128 6.69 26.82 -2.06
CA ARG A 128 6.46 26.48 -3.47
C ARG A 128 7.07 25.13 -3.86
N ASP A 129 8.28 24.84 -3.41
CA ASP A 129 8.96 23.56 -3.67
C ASP A 129 8.34 22.37 -2.96
N LEU A 130 7.85 22.56 -1.73
CA LEU A 130 7.13 21.52 -1.01
C LEU A 130 5.78 21.26 -1.70
N PHE A 131 5.04 22.32 -1.99
CA PHE A 131 3.75 22.25 -2.69
C PHE A 131 3.89 21.63 -4.09
N ARG A 132 4.93 21.99 -4.86
CA ARG A 132 5.27 21.40 -6.16
C ARG A 132 5.54 19.90 -6.04
N ARG A 133 6.37 19.48 -5.08
CA ARG A 133 6.65 18.05 -4.82
C ARG A 133 5.38 17.31 -4.42
N SER A 134 4.60 17.88 -3.50
CA SER A 134 3.32 17.31 -3.06
C SER A 134 2.34 17.17 -4.24
N LEU A 135 2.22 18.18 -5.10
CA LEU A 135 1.38 18.14 -6.29
C LEU A 135 1.89 17.07 -7.27
N LYS A 136 3.20 16.96 -7.51
CA LYS A 136 3.76 15.89 -8.35
C LYS A 136 3.55 14.49 -7.77
N LEU A 137 3.39 14.35 -6.46
CA LEU A 137 3.05 13.07 -5.84
C LEU A 137 1.58 12.72 -5.99
N TRP A 138 0.71 13.73 -5.87
CA TRP A 138 -0.74 13.53 -5.85
C TRP A 138 -1.43 13.65 -7.22
N TYR A 139 -0.90 14.44 -8.15
CA TYR A 139 -1.53 14.76 -9.43
C TYR A 139 -1.39 13.66 -10.52
N PRO A 140 -0.26 12.95 -10.67
CA PRO A 140 -0.15 11.78 -11.56
C PRO A 140 -1.09 10.59 -11.23
N PRO A 141 -1.51 10.35 -9.96
CA PRO A 141 -2.63 9.48 -9.60
C PRO A 141 -3.94 9.71 -10.36
N LEU A 142 -4.09 10.86 -11.04
CA LEU A 142 -5.16 11.10 -12.00
C LEU A 142 -4.97 10.37 -13.34
N ARG A 143 -4.00 9.45 -13.45
CA ARG A 143 -4.12 8.22 -14.24
C ARG A 143 -3.90 6.95 -13.43
N GLY A 144 -3.20 7.06 -12.30
CA GLY A 144 -3.21 6.05 -11.25
C GLY A 144 -2.47 4.77 -11.63
N LYS A 145 -1.40 4.42 -10.90
CA LYS A 145 -0.75 3.14 -11.14
C LYS A 145 -1.76 2.01 -10.92
N THR A 146 -1.66 1.03 -11.79
CA THR A 146 -2.51 -0.14 -11.82
C THR A 146 -1.76 -1.32 -11.24
N ALA A 147 -2.43 -2.09 -10.39
CA ALA A 147 -1.93 -3.37 -9.94
C ALA A 147 -2.83 -4.51 -10.39
N LEU A 148 -2.23 -5.62 -10.77
CA LEU A 148 -2.92 -6.91 -10.90
C LEU A 148 -2.68 -7.71 -9.62
N ILE A 149 -3.74 -8.10 -8.92
CA ILE A 149 -3.71 -8.98 -7.76
C ILE A 149 -4.18 -10.36 -8.21
N ILE A 150 -3.26 -11.32 -8.26
CA ILE A 150 -3.50 -12.71 -8.65
C ILE A 150 -3.69 -13.53 -7.38
N VAL A 151 -4.92 -13.94 -7.11
CA VAL A 151 -5.29 -14.57 -5.85
C VAL A 151 -5.20 -16.10 -5.96
N ASP A 152 -4.32 -16.69 -5.14
CA ASP A 152 -4.30 -18.11 -4.77
C ASP A 152 -4.39 -19.12 -5.93
N LEU A 153 -3.69 -18.87 -7.04
CA LEU A 153 -3.54 -19.83 -8.14
C LEU A 153 -2.53 -20.94 -7.78
N GLN A 154 -2.83 -21.67 -6.71
CA GLN A 154 -2.01 -22.72 -6.11
C GLN A 154 -2.50 -24.13 -6.49
N ASN A 155 -1.63 -25.13 -6.29
CA ASN A 155 -1.91 -26.51 -6.68
C ASN A 155 -3.15 -27.09 -5.98
N ASP A 156 -3.36 -26.83 -4.69
CA ASP A 156 -4.52 -27.39 -3.98
C ASP A 156 -5.86 -26.86 -4.48
N PHE A 157 -5.89 -25.62 -4.98
CA PHE A 157 -7.10 -25.02 -5.56
C PHE A 157 -7.34 -25.42 -7.02
N VAL A 158 -6.33 -25.90 -7.73
CA VAL A 158 -6.45 -26.23 -9.17
C VAL A 158 -6.51 -27.74 -9.41
N THR A 159 -5.68 -28.50 -8.70
CA THR A 159 -5.46 -29.94 -8.90
C THR A 159 -5.50 -30.78 -7.64
N GLY A 160 -5.49 -30.16 -6.45
CA GLY A 160 -5.28 -30.84 -5.17
C GLY A 160 -6.52 -30.87 -4.28
N SER A 161 -6.29 -30.69 -2.98
CA SER A 161 -7.24 -31.08 -1.93
C SER A 161 -8.51 -30.21 -1.82
N LEU A 162 -8.46 -28.97 -2.33
CA LEU A 162 -9.58 -28.03 -2.31
C LEU A 162 -9.84 -27.50 -3.74
N LYS A 163 -9.93 -28.43 -4.69
CA LYS A 163 -10.06 -28.10 -6.10
C LYS A 163 -11.31 -27.28 -6.40
N VAL A 164 -11.10 -26.13 -7.03
CA VAL A 164 -12.12 -25.24 -7.58
C VAL A 164 -12.45 -25.67 -9.01
N ALA A 165 -13.75 -25.70 -9.35
CA ALA A 165 -14.19 -26.00 -10.70
C ALA A 165 -13.60 -24.99 -11.69
N GLU A 166 -13.08 -25.49 -12.82
CA GLU A 166 -12.43 -24.68 -13.85
C GLU A 166 -11.24 -23.82 -13.38
N GLY A 167 -10.60 -24.14 -12.25
CA GLY A 167 -9.45 -23.37 -11.75
C GLY A 167 -8.31 -23.20 -12.76
N GLU A 168 -8.10 -24.19 -13.63
CA GLU A 168 -7.11 -24.10 -14.71
C GLU A 168 -7.49 -23.06 -15.79
N GLN A 169 -8.78 -22.84 -16.04
CA GLN A 169 -9.25 -21.80 -16.94
C GLN A 169 -8.98 -20.40 -16.37
N ALA A 170 -9.09 -20.22 -15.05
CA ALA A 170 -8.70 -18.98 -14.38
C ALA A 170 -7.20 -18.67 -14.60
N ILE A 171 -6.32 -19.69 -14.54
CA ILE A 171 -4.89 -19.54 -14.86
C ILE A 171 -4.69 -19.08 -16.31
N LEU A 172 -5.36 -19.75 -17.26
CA LEU A 172 -5.24 -19.43 -18.68
C LEU A 172 -5.66 -17.98 -18.97
N ASN A 173 -6.80 -17.56 -18.43
CA ASN A 173 -7.33 -16.21 -18.62
C ASN A 173 -6.44 -15.17 -17.92
N THR A 174 -5.94 -15.47 -16.72
CA THR A 174 -4.99 -14.60 -16.00
C THR A 174 -3.69 -14.40 -16.79
N ASN A 175 -3.10 -15.48 -17.32
CA ASN A 175 -1.90 -15.39 -18.15
C ASN A 175 -2.15 -14.60 -19.44
N ALA A 176 -3.32 -14.77 -20.07
CA ALA A 176 -3.70 -14.03 -21.27
C ALA A 176 -3.86 -12.53 -20.97
N LEU A 177 -4.54 -12.19 -19.87
CA LEU A 177 -4.71 -10.81 -19.40
C LEU A 177 -3.36 -10.14 -19.14
N ARG A 178 -2.47 -10.82 -18.42
CA ARG A 178 -1.11 -10.33 -18.12
C ARG A 178 -0.28 -10.11 -19.38
N LYS A 179 -0.45 -10.97 -20.39
CA LYS A 179 0.23 -10.80 -21.69
C LYS A 179 -0.32 -9.62 -22.49
N ALA A 180 -1.63 -9.38 -22.40
CA ALA A 180 -2.31 -8.32 -23.15
C ALA A 180 -2.04 -6.92 -22.57
N PHE A 181 -1.86 -6.81 -21.25
CA PHE A 181 -1.74 -5.53 -20.56
C PHE A 181 -0.55 -5.47 -19.62
N LYS A 182 0.16 -4.34 -19.65
CA LYS A 182 1.23 -4.05 -18.68
C LYS A 182 0.64 -3.35 -17.46
N PHE A 183 0.73 -4.02 -16.32
CA PHE A 183 0.43 -3.43 -15.02
C PHE A 183 1.70 -2.83 -14.42
N ASP A 184 1.55 -1.77 -13.62
CA ASP A 184 2.68 -1.13 -12.93
C ASP A 184 3.21 -2.00 -11.77
N LEU A 185 2.32 -2.84 -11.22
CA LEU A 185 2.64 -3.80 -10.17
C LEU A 185 1.84 -5.09 -10.39
N VAL A 186 2.47 -6.24 -10.14
CA VAL A 186 1.79 -7.53 -10.07
C VAL A 186 2.07 -8.13 -8.70
N ALA A 187 1.00 -8.46 -7.97
CA ALA A 187 1.08 -9.10 -6.68
C ALA A 187 0.32 -10.43 -6.71
N HIS A 188 0.94 -11.48 -6.19
CA HIS A 188 0.29 -12.76 -5.97
C HIS A 188 -0.04 -12.90 -4.49
N THR A 189 -1.20 -13.44 -4.17
CA THR A 189 -1.44 -14.01 -2.85
C THR A 189 -1.20 -15.51 -2.88
N ARG A 190 -0.81 -16.06 -1.73
CA ARG A 190 -0.86 -17.49 -1.50
C ARG A 190 -1.40 -17.78 -0.11
N ASP A 191 -2.32 -18.73 -0.01
CA ASP A 191 -2.63 -19.38 1.26
C ASP A 191 -1.42 -20.17 1.73
N TRP A 192 -1.11 -20.02 3.02
CA TRP A 192 0.13 -20.51 3.59
C TRP A 192 -0.07 -20.99 5.03
N HIS A 193 -0.93 -21.99 5.18
CA HIS A 193 -1.47 -22.40 6.47
C HIS A 193 -0.53 -23.33 7.27
N PRO A 194 -0.31 -23.08 8.57
CA PRO A 194 0.33 -24.05 9.45
C PRO A 194 -0.50 -25.35 9.51
N ARG A 195 0.11 -26.47 9.91
CA ARG A 195 -0.58 -27.77 9.94
C ARG A 195 -1.74 -27.78 10.94
N ASP A 196 -1.67 -27.03 12.01
CA ASP A 196 -2.70 -26.96 13.04
C ASP A 196 -3.73 -25.84 12.79
N HIS A 197 -3.74 -25.21 11.60
CA HIS A 197 -4.62 -24.08 11.28
C HIS A 197 -6.10 -24.33 11.58
N CYS A 198 -6.77 -23.33 12.15
CA CYS A 198 -8.14 -23.43 12.67
C CYS A 198 -9.20 -23.64 11.58
N SER A 199 -8.88 -23.34 10.32
CA SER A 199 -9.82 -23.54 9.22
C SER A 199 -9.93 -25.00 8.76
N PHE A 200 -9.04 -25.90 9.20
CA PHE A 200 -9.07 -27.29 8.76
C PHE A 200 -10.02 -28.14 9.62
N TRP A 201 -10.96 -28.81 8.97
CA TRP A 201 -11.96 -29.64 9.65
C TRP A 201 -11.34 -30.74 10.52
N ASP A 202 -10.23 -31.34 10.07
CA ASP A 202 -9.54 -32.44 10.75
C ASP A 202 -8.73 -32.00 11.99
N ASN A 203 -8.65 -30.69 12.24
CA ASN A 203 -8.10 -30.13 13.48
C ASN A 203 -9.18 -29.91 14.57
N HIS A 204 -10.45 -30.20 14.26
CA HIS A 204 -11.58 -30.03 15.18
C HIS A 204 -12.37 -31.33 15.34
N GLU A 205 -12.45 -31.84 16.57
CA GLU A 205 -13.22 -33.04 16.86
C GLU A 205 -14.70 -32.84 16.49
N GLY A 206 -15.24 -33.77 15.69
CA GLY A 206 -16.63 -33.77 15.25
C GLY A 206 -17.00 -32.68 14.23
N ALA A 207 -16.03 -31.92 13.70
CA ALA A 207 -16.31 -31.00 12.60
C ALA A 207 -16.56 -31.75 11.29
N GLU A 208 -17.42 -31.20 10.44
CA GLU A 208 -17.69 -31.72 9.10
C GLU A 208 -17.05 -30.82 8.04
N MET A 209 -16.58 -31.42 6.96
CA MET A 209 -16.03 -30.67 5.85
C MET A 209 -17.12 -29.82 5.18
N TYR A 210 -16.79 -28.58 4.85
CA TYR A 210 -17.66 -27.55 4.26
C TYR A 210 -18.79 -27.03 5.17
N SER A 211 -18.80 -27.38 6.46
CA SER A 211 -19.77 -26.84 7.43
C SER A 211 -19.28 -25.53 8.06
N LEU A 212 -20.21 -24.68 8.49
CA LEU A 212 -19.91 -23.56 9.38
C LEU A 212 -19.72 -24.07 10.81
N LYS A 213 -18.70 -23.55 11.50
CA LYS A 213 -18.43 -23.81 12.90
C LYS A 213 -18.06 -22.50 13.60
N GLU A 214 -18.63 -22.27 14.78
CA GLU A 214 -18.22 -21.18 15.65
C GLU A 214 -16.88 -21.51 16.31
N LEU A 215 -15.93 -20.58 16.20
CA LEU A 215 -14.61 -20.66 16.82
C LEU A 215 -14.43 -19.50 17.80
N THR A 216 -13.88 -19.79 18.98
CA THR A 216 -13.45 -18.76 19.94
C THR A 216 -12.02 -18.33 19.63
N LEU A 217 -11.82 -17.05 19.38
CA LEU A 217 -10.53 -16.43 19.11
C LEU A 217 -9.74 -16.19 20.41
N PRO A 218 -8.42 -15.94 20.33
CA PRO A 218 -7.58 -15.73 21.52
C PRO A 218 -8.01 -14.57 22.42
N ASP A 219 -8.72 -13.58 21.89
CA ASP A 219 -9.27 -12.45 22.63
C ASP A 219 -10.65 -12.73 23.26
N GLY A 220 -11.16 -13.95 23.13
CA GLY A 220 -12.44 -14.40 23.66
C GLY A 220 -13.64 -14.07 22.76
N THR A 221 -13.43 -13.41 21.62
CA THR A 221 -14.51 -13.19 20.64
C THR A 221 -14.83 -14.48 19.87
N VAL A 222 -16.02 -14.53 19.26
CA VAL A 222 -16.48 -15.69 18.48
C VAL A 222 -16.58 -15.31 17.01
N THR A 223 -16.11 -16.18 16.13
CA THR A 223 -16.21 -16.04 14.68
C THR A 223 -16.79 -17.29 14.03
N GLU A 224 -17.50 -17.13 12.91
CA GLU A 224 -17.97 -18.24 12.09
C GLU A 224 -16.90 -18.59 11.06
N GLN A 225 -16.48 -19.86 11.05
CA GLN A 225 -15.46 -20.37 10.13
C GLN A 225 -16.03 -21.52 9.31
N VAL A 226 -15.83 -21.49 8.00
CA VAL A 226 -16.08 -22.65 7.14
C VAL A 226 -14.95 -23.65 7.34
N MET A 227 -15.31 -24.90 7.63
CA MET A 227 -14.36 -25.98 7.87
C MET A 227 -13.90 -26.58 6.53
N TRP A 228 -12.64 -26.38 6.16
CA TRP A 228 -12.08 -26.80 4.88
C TRP A 228 -11.31 -28.12 4.99
N PRO A 229 -11.19 -28.92 3.91
CA PRO A 229 -10.14 -29.93 3.84
C PRO A 229 -8.78 -29.27 4.07
N ARG A 230 -7.82 -30.03 4.57
CA ARG A 230 -6.44 -29.56 4.67
C ARG A 230 -5.91 -29.17 3.29
N HIS A 231 -5.49 -27.93 3.14
CA HIS A 231 -5.03 -27.36 1.88
C HIS A 231 -3.95 -26.32 2.14
N CYS A 232 -3.14 -26.04 1.13
CA CYS A 232 -2.14 -24.98 1.13
C CYS A 232 -1.24 -24.98 2.38
N VAL A 233 -0.94 -26.18 2.90
CA VAL A 233 -0.08 -26.34 4.08
C VAL A 233 1.33 -25.84 3.74
N GLN A 234 1.93 -25.08 4.65
CA GLN A 234 3.27 -24.51 4.46
C GLN A 234 4.29 -25.55 3.99
N ASN A 235 5.03 -25.20 2.94
CA ASN A 235 6.07 -26.03 2.32
C ASN A 235 5.59 -27.36 1.72
N SER A 236 4.29 -27.57 1.56
CA SER A 236 3.74 -28.73 0.86
C SER A 236 3.71 -28.51 -0.66
N PRO A 237 3.65 -29.57 -1.49
CA PRO A 237 3.38 -29.42 -2.91
C PRO A 237 2.07 -28.69 -3.21
N GLY A 238 1.05 -28.88 -2.37
CA GLY A 238 -0.27 -28.26 -2.51
C GLY A 238 -0.27 -26.74 -2.39
N SER A 239 0.65 -26.17 -1.59
CA SER A 239 0.77 -24.73 -1.39
C SER A 239 1.64 -24.01 -2.41
N GLN A 240 2.28 -24.72 -3.33
CA GLN A 240 3.03 -24.09 -4.41
C GLN A 240 2.07 -23.49 -5.44
N PHE A 241 2.50 -22.40 -6.09
CA PHE A 241 1.81 -21.88 -7.27
C PHE A 241 1.74 -22.96 -8.35
N HIS A 242 0.63 -22.97 -9.09
CA HIS A 242 0.45 -23.95 -10.16
C HIS A 242 1.48 -23.70 -11.27
N SER A 243 2.09 -24.78 -11.78
CA SER A 243 3.21 -24.70 -12.74
C SER A 243 2.89 -23.98 -14.06
N ARG A 244 1.60 -23.90 -14.41
CA ARG A 244 1.13 -23.17 -15.60
C ARG A 244 0.97 -21.66 -15.37
N LEU A 245 1.01 -21.17 -14.14
CA LEU A 245 0.93 -19.74 -13.84
C LEU A 245 2.24 -19.05 -14.23
N HIS A 246 2.15 -17.97 -14.99
CA HIS A 246 3.31 -17.16 -15.30
C HIS A 246 3.60 -16.19 -14.15
N ILE A 247 4.76 -16.36 -13.52
CA ILE A 247 5.28 -15.51 -12.46
C ILE A 247 6.61 -14.93 -12.93
N GLU A 248 6.78 -13.62 -12.83
CA GLU A 248 8.02 -12.92 -13.18
C GLU A 248 8.79 -12.56 -11.90
N GLU A 249 10.11 -12.39 -12.00
CA GLU A 249 10.97 -12.04 -10.85
C GLU A 249 10.60 -10.72 -10.18
N SER A 250 9.98 -9.80 -10.93
CA SER A 250 9.50 -8.51 -10.42
C SER A 250 8.21 -8.62 -9.61
N ASP A 251 7.54 -9.78 -9.60
CA ASP A 251 6.27 -9.95 -8.93
C ASP A 251 6.44 -10.01 -7.42
N VAL A 252 5.48 -9.43 -6.71
CA VAL A 252 5.45 -9.49 -5.25
C VAL A 252 4.59 -10.67 -4.80
N VAL A 253 5.02 -11.40 -3.78
CA VAL A 253 4.23 -12.49 -3.18
C VAL A 253 3.84 -12.12 -1.75
N VAL A 254 2.55 -12.13 -1.46
CA VAL A 254 1.99 -11.90 -0.12
C VAL A 254 1.40 -13.22 0.39
N SER A 255 1.93 -13.72 1.50
CA SER A 255 1.39 -14.93 2.15
C SER A 255 0.31 -14.55 3.15
N LYS A 256 -0.81 -15.29 3.16
CA LYS A 256 -1.93 -15.12 4.09
C LYS A 256 -2.29 -16.45 4.77
N GLY A 257 -3.11 -16.40 5.81
CA GLY A 257 -3.49 -17.57 6.61
C GLY A 257 -2.36 -18.13 7.49
N LEU A 258 -1.42 -17.27 7.91
CA LEU A 258 -0.20 -17.67 8.63
C LEU A 258 -0.44 -18.03 10.09
N ARG A 259 -1.50 -17.50 10.70
CA ARG A 259 -1.79 -17.64 12.13
C ARG A 259 -2.69 -18.84 12.34
N THR A 260 -2.35 -19.69 13.30
CA THR A 260 -3.10 -20.91 13.57
C THR A 260 -4.54 -20.62 14.00
N GLU A 261 -4.80 -19.51 14.67
CA GLU A 261 -6.07 -19.26 15.37
C GLU A 261 -7.10 -18.49 14.53
N VAL A 262 -6.68 -17.87 13.41
CA VAL A 262 -7.56 -17.03 12.59
C VAL A 262 -7.25 -17.21 11.11
N ASP A 263 -8.30 -17.44 10.34
CA ASP A 263 -8.22 -17.58 8.88
C ASP A 263 -8.13 -16.21 8.19
N SER A 264 -7.71 -16.21 6.92
CA SER A 264 -7.49 -14.98 6.15
C SER A 264 -7.78 -15.23 4.67
N TYR A 265 -9.03 -15.01 4.28
CA TYR A 265 -9.44 -15.06 2.87
C TYR A 265 -8.90 -13.87 2.10
N SER A 266 -8.97 -12.68 2.68
CA SER A 266 -8.53 -11.45 2.04
C SER A 266 -7.02 -11.39 1.92
N GLY A 267 -6.54 -10.93 0.76
CA GLY A 267 -5.14 -10.55 0.59
C GLY A 267 -4.73 -9.36 1.44
N PHE A 268 -5.65 -8.62 2.08
CA PHE A 268 -5.37 -7.42 2.87
C PHE A 268 -5.43 -7.64 4.38
N PHE A 269 -6.36 -8.47 4.87
CA PHE A 269 -6.60 -8.65 6.31
C PHE A 269 -6.94 -10.10 6.66
N ASP A 270 -6.79 -10.47 7.93
CA ASP A 270 -7.44 -11.67 8.45
C ASP A 270 -8.97 -11.51 8.48
N ASN A 271 -9.69 -12.62 8.64
CA ASN A 271 -11.15 -12.66 8.54
C ASN A 271 -11.85 -11.78 9.60
N CYS A 272 -11.14 -11.43 10.67
CA CYS A 272 -11.64 -10.60 11.76
C CYS A 272 -11.15 -9.15 11.68
N LYS A 273 -10.36 -8.81 10.66
CA LYS A 273 -9.66 -7.53 10.50
C LYS A 273 -8.80 -7.13 11.70
N GLY A 274 -8.33 -8.12 12.47
CA GLY A 274 -7.44 -7.94 13.62
C GLY A 274 -5.97 -7.83 13.22
N SER A 275 -5.59 -8.43 12.09
CA SER A 275 -4.25 -8.36 11.51
C SER A 275 -4.32 -7.98 10.04
N GLU A 276 -3.36 -7.17 9.62
CA GLU A 276 -3.16 -6.75 8.23
C GLU A 276 -2.00 -7.52 7.59
N THR A 277 -2.10 -7.80 6.29
CA THR A 277 -0.98 -8.31 5.50
C THR A 277 -0.10 -7.16 4.98
N MET A 278 0.94 -7.46 4.20
CA MET A 278 1.74 -6.43 3.54
C MET A 278 1.06 -5.81 2.31
N MET A 279 -0.05 -6.37 1.82
CA MET A 279 -0.65 -6.00 0.53
C MET A 279 -1.00 -4.52 0.45
N ARG A 280 -1.74 -4.00 1.44
CA ARG A 280 -2.16 -2.60 1.48
C ARG A 280 -0.96 -1.66 1.41
N ARG A 281 0.06 -1.94 2.24
CA ARG A 281 1.28 -1.16 2.32
C ARG A 281 2.05 -1.16 1.00
N ILE A 282 2.26 -2.34 0.39
CA ILE A 282 2.94 -2.49 -0.90
C ILE A 282 2.24 -1.65 -1.98
N MET A 283 0.90 -1.76 -2.07
CA MET A 283 0.11 -1.04 -3.07
C MET A 283 0.23 0.47 -2.89
N PHE A 284 0.10 0.97 -1.65
CA PHE A 284 0.20 2.40 -1.36
C PHE A 284 1.61 2.96 -1.58
N GLU A 285 2.65 2.29 -1.05
CA GLU A 285 4.04 2.71 -1.26
C GLU A 285 4.43 2.69 -2.74
N SER A 286 3.80 1.81 -3.53
CA SER A 286 3.99 1.77 -5.00
C SER A 286 3.23 2.85 -5.75
N GLY A 287 2.33 3.61 -5.09
CA GLY A 287 1.48 4.64 -5.71
C GLY A 287 0.29 4.09 -6.49
N VAL A 288 -0.13 2.85 -6.20
CA VAL A 288 -1.27 2.19 -6.83
C VAL A 288 -2.57 2.87 -6.43
N THR A 289 -3.46 3.08 -7.39
CA THR A 289 -4.80 3.60 -7.14
C THR A 289 -5.90 2.69 -7.68
N GLN A 290 -5.54 1.79 -8.61
CA GLN A 290 -6.45 0.83 -9.22
C GLN A 290 -5.93 -0.58 -9.00
N VAL A 291 -6.80 -1.48 -8.58
CA VAL A 291 -6.47 -2.90 -8.48
C VAL A 291 -7.42 -3.72 -9.34
N TYR A 292 -6.85 -4.66 -10.09
CA TYR A 292 -7.56 -5.66 -10.87
C TYR A 292 -7.35 -6.99 -10.16
N VAL A 293 -8.42 -7.61 -9.67
CA VAL A 293 -8.35 -8.82 -8.86
C VAL A 293 -8.85 -10.00 -9.68
N VAL A 294 -8.03 -11.06 -9.72
CA VAL A 294 -8.26 -12.31 -10.48
C VAL A 294 -7.91 -13.51 -9.61
N GLY A 295 -8.21 -14.73 -10.08
CA GLY A 295 -7.75 -15.96 -9.43
C GLY A 295 -8.84 -16.74 -8.71
N LEU A 296 -8.52 -17.34 -7.57
CA LEU A 296 -9.40 -18.28 -6.86
C LEU A 296 -9.51 -17.94 -5.36
N ALA A 297 -10.64 -18.18 -4.69
CA ALA A 297 -11.96 -18.40 -5.25
C ALA A 297 -12.77 -17.09 -5.28
N LEU A 298 -13.62 -16.92 -6.31
CA LEU A 298 -14.47 -15.74 -6.57
C LEU A 298 -15.36 -15.37 -5.36
N ASP A 299 -15.95 -16.37 -4.72
CA ASP A 299 -16.86 -16.27 -3.58
C ASP A 299 -16.15 -16.21 -2.21
N PHE A 300 -14.84 -16.43 -2.19
CA PHE A 300 -13.99 -16.33 -0.99
C PHE A 300 -12.84 -15.35 -1.22
N CYS A 301 -11.61 -15.83 -1.42
CA CYS A 301 -10.40 -15.03 -1.38
C CYS A 301 -10.41 -13.86 -2.38
N VAL A 302 -10.83 -14.09 -3.63
CA VAL A 302 -10.94 -13.04 -4.66
C VAL A 302 -11.99 -12.02 -4.23
N GLY A 303 -13.14 -12.49 -3.76
CA GLY A 303 -14.26 -11.65 -3.35
C GLY A 303 -13.90 -10.75 -2.18
N TRP A 304 -13.32 -11.31 -1.13
CA TRP A 304 -12.87 -10.59 0.06
C TRP A 304 -11.74 -9.61 -0.27
N THR A 305 -10.75 -10.05 -1.04
CA THR A 305 -9.64 -9.18 -1.50
C THR A 305 -10.16 -7.98 -2.30
N SER A 306 -11.12 -8.19 -3.19
CA SER A 306 -11.71 -7.11 -3.99
C SER A 306 -12.45 -6.09 -3.10
N GLN A 307 -13.22 -6.58 -2.12
CA GLN A 307 -13.99 -5.74 -1.19
C GLN A 307 -13.09 -4.96 -0.23
N ASP A 308 -12.05 -5.61 0.31
CA ASP A 308 -11.11 -4.94 1.18
C ASP A 308 -10.22 -3.96 0.43
N ALA A 309 -9.87 -4.22 -0.83
CA ALA A 309 -9.20 -3.22 -1.66
C ALA A 309 -10.06 -1.95 -1.82
N ALA A 310 -11.36 -2.12 -2.10
CA ALA A 310 -12.28 -0.99 -2.20
C ALA A 310 -12.38 -0.23 -0.86
N SER A 311 -12.47 -0.96 0.25
CA SER A 311 -12.52 -0.43 1.61
C SER A 311 -11.23 0.30 2.02
N CYS A 312 -10.08 -0.19 1.56
CA CYS A 312 -8.77 0.45 1.73
C CYS A 312 -8.64 1.73 0.89
N GLY A 313 -9.54 1.96 -0.05
CA GLY A 313 -9.54 3.16 -0.87
C GLY A 313 -9.04 2.97 -2.30
N PHE A 314 -8.68 1.75 -2.73
CA PHE A 314 -8.39 1.51 -4.14
C PHE A 314 -9.68 1.57 -4.99
N GLU A 315 -9.54 1.85 -6.27
CA GLU A 315 -10.57 1.53 -7.25
C GLU A 315 -10.43 0.05 -7.60
N SER A 316 -11.37 -0.75 -7.10
CA SER A 316 -11.29 -2.20 -7.15
C SER A 316 -12.12 -2.75 -8.30
N TYR A 317 -11.48 -3.53 -9.18
CA TYR A 317 -12.08 -4.22 -10.30
C TYR A 317 -11.95 -5.72 -10.12
N LEU A 318 -13.08 -6.44 -10.07
CA LEU A 318 -13.10 -7.89 -10.18
C LEU A 318 -13.14 -8.26 -11.66
N VAL A 319 -12.12 -8.97 -12.16
CA VAL A 319 -12.11 -9.45 -13.56
C VAL A 319 -12.75 -10.84 -13.60
N ALA A 320 -14.05 -10.88 -13.84
CA ALA A 320 -14.92 -12.04 -13.61
C ALA A 320 -14.52 -13.27 -14.43
N ASP A 321 -14.23 -13.10 -15.72
CA ASP A 321 -13.79 -14.19 -16.58
C ASP A 321 -12.43 -14.79 -16.16
N CYS A 322 -11.63 -14.06 -15.37
CA CYS A 322 -10.35 -14.50 -14.80
C CYS A 322 -10.48 -15.08 -13.38
N ALA A 323 -11.69 -15.29 -12.87
CA ALA A 323 -11.94 -15.88 -11.56
C ALA A 323 -12.91 -17.07 -11.62
N ARG A 324 -12.87 -17.97 -10.63
CA ARG A 324 -13.83 -19.09 -10.46
C ARG A 324 -14.22 -19.28 -9.00
N ALA A 325 -15.46 -19.69 -8.76
CA ALA A 325 -16.01 -19.89 -7.42
C ALA A 325 -15.90 -21.35 -6.93
N VAL A 326 -15.83 -21.53 -5.60
CA VAL A 326 -15.98 -22.86 -4.97
C VAL A 326 -17.41 -23.35 -5.13
N HIS A 327 -18.38 -22.47 -4.85
CA HIS A 327 -19.80 -22.77 -5.00
C HIS A 327 -20.30 -22.42 -6.40
N PRO A 328 -21.43 -22.97 -6.85
CA PRO A 328 -22.06 -22.56 -8.10
C PRO A 328 -22.24 -21.04 -8.16
N GLU A 329 -21.72 -20.43 -9.22
CA GLU A 329 -21.74 -18.98 -9.36
C GLU A 329 -23.19 -18.47 -9.42
N PRO A 330 -23.50 -17.34 -8.75
CA PRO A 330 -24.78 -16.69 -8.93
C PRO A 330 -24.89 -16.18 -10.38
N ASP A 331 -26.12 -15.90 -10.82
CA ASP A 331 -26.33 -15.18 -12.07
C ASP A 331 -25.49 -13.90 -12.13
N HIS A 332 -24.89 -13.61 -13.29
CA HIS A 332 -23.95 -12.51 -13.47
C HIS A 332 -24.53 -11.15 -13.02
N ARG A 333 -25.83 -10.92 -13.21
CA ARG A 333 -26.49 -9.69 -12.75
C ARG A 333 -26.48 -9.56 -11.24
N LYS A 334 -26.68 -10.67 -10.52
CA LYS A 334 -26.62 -10.69 -9.06
C LYS A 334 -25.18 -10.48 -8.58
N LEU A 335 -24.21 -11.13 -9.22
CA LEU A 335 -22.79 -10.91 -8.94
C LEU A 335 -22.41 -9.43 -9.03
N VAL A 336 -22.76 -8.79 -10.15
CA VAL A 336 -22.49 -7.36 -10.38
C VAL A 336 -23.13 -6.49 -9.29
N ALA A 337 -24.39 -6.76 -8.95
CA ALA A 337 -25.11 -5.98 -7.93
C ALA A 337 -24.49 -6.13 -6.52
N ASP A 338 -24.16 -7.36 -6.13
CA ASP A 338 -23.60 -7.68 -4.81
C ASP A 338 -22.22 -7.04 -4.62
N PHE A 339 -21.38 -7.08 -5.66
CA PHE A 339 -20.05 -6.46 -5.62
C PHE A 339 -20.10 -4.92 -5.74
N ALA A 340 -21.01 -4.38 -6.55
CA ALA A 340 -21.21 -2.93 -6.67
C ALA A 340 -21.67 -2.31 -5.34
N ALA A 341 -22.54 -2.99 -4.60
CA ALA A 341 -22.96 -2.56 -3.26
C ALA A 341 -21.79 -2.46 -2.27
N LYS A 342 -20.69 -3.17 -2.54
CA LYS A 342 -19.46 -3.17 -1.73
C LYS A 342 -18.33 -2.33 -2.35
N GLY A 343 -18.65 -1.50 -3.35
CA GLY A 343 -17.70 -0.59 -3.99
C GLY A 343 -16.73 -1.25 -4.97
N VAL A 344 -17.02 -2.47 -5.41
CA VAL A 344 -16.22 -3.21 -6.41
C VAL A 344 -16.94 -3.15 -7.77
N THR A 345 -16.20 -2.85 -8.83
CA THR A 345 -16.72 -2.90 -10.19
C THR A 345 -16.39 -4.26 -10.81
N VAL A 346 -17.40 -4.99 -11.26
CA VAL A 346 -17.20 -6.27 -11.96
C VAL A 346 -17.04 -5.99 -13.46
N ILE A 347 -15.99 -6.55 -14.06
CA ILE A 347 -15.65 -6.40 -15.48
C ILE A 347 -15.17 -7.74 -16.06
N ASP A 348 -15.10 -7.84 -17.37
CA ASP A 348 -14.37 -8.91 -18.07
C ASP A 348 -12.98 -8.45 -18.51
N SER A 349 -12.09 -9.39 -18.80
CA SER A 349 -10.73 -9.12 -19.28
C SER A 349 -10.68 -8.21 -20.52
N SER A 350 -11.70 -8.27 -21.38
CA SER A 350 -11.86 -7.41 -22.56
C SER A 350 -12.06 -5.93 -22.25
N GLN A 351 -12.45 -5.60 -21.02
CA GLN A 351 -12.68 -4.24 -20.55
C GLN A 351 -11.46 -3.67 -19.80
N VAL A 352 -10.37 -4.43 -19.69
CA VAL A 352 -9.10 -3.97 -19.12
C VAL A 352 -8.28 -3.26 -20.21
N PRO A 353 -7.56 -2.17 -19.89
CA PRO A 353 -7.79 -1.31 -18.73
C PRO A 353 -9.13 -0.60 -18.86
N VAL A 354 -9.80 -0.37 -17.72
CA VAL A 354 -11.08 0.35 -17.73
C VAL A 354 -10.84 1.78 -18.20
N GLN A 355 -11.50 2.17 -19.30
CA GLN A 355 -11.43 3.54 -19.79
C GLN A 355 -12.06 4.48 -18.76
N ARG A 356 -11.28 5.44 -18.28
CA ARG A 356 -11.72 6.46 -17.33
C ARG A 356 -12.07 7.74 -18.04
N ASN A 357 -13.25 8.25 -17.72
CA ASN A 357 -13.56 9.66 -17.89
C ASN A 357 -13.13 10.37 -16.59
N PHE A 358 -12.00 11.07 -16.62
CA PHE A 358 -11.51 11.80 -15.44
C PHE A 358 -12.43 12.99 -15.15
N LYS A 359 -13.38 12.78 -14.24
CA LYS A 359 -14.23 13.82 -13.67
C LYS A 359 -13.61 14.38 -12.41
N GLY A 360 -13.89 15.65 -12.11
CA GLY A 360 -13.37 16.30 -10.91
C GLY A 360 -13.81 15.61 -9.61
N GLU A 361 -15.02 15.03 -9.61
CA GLU A 361 -15.54 14.22 -8.50
C GLU A 361 -14.68 12.97 -8.25
N THR A 362 -14.29 12.25 -9.31
CA THR A 362 -13.43 11.07 -9.22
C THR A 362 -12.06 11.43 -8.65
N ALA A 363 -11.47 12.52 -9.14
CA ALA A 363 -10.21 13.06 -8.65
C ALA A 363 -10.27 13.40 -7.15
N MET A 364 -11.34 14.05 -6.70
CA MET A 364 -11.54 14.38 -5.28
C MET A 364 -11.79 13.16 -4.40
N LYS A 365 -12.53 12.16 -4.91
CA LYS A 365 -12.73 10.89 -4.19
C LYS A 365 -11.39 10.20 -3.91
N LEU A 366 -10.49 10.18 -4.89
CA LEU A 366 -9.15 9.63 -4.74
C LEU A 366 -8.29 10.45 -3.77
N ALA A 367 -8.32 11.79 -3.88
CA ALA A 367 -7.58 12.68 -2.97
C ALA A 367 -7.97 12.47 -1.50
N ARG A 368 -9.27 12.31 -1.21
CA ARG A 368 -9.78 12.02 0.15
C ARG A 368 -9.26 10.70 0.69
N LYS A 369 -9.30 9.64 -0.12
CA LYS A 369 -8.80 8.31 0.25
C LYS A 369 -7.32 8.36 0.63
N LEU A 370 -6.49 9.04 -0.16
CA LEU A 370 -5.06 9.22 0.13
C LEU A 370 -4.81 10.07 1.39
N SER A 371 -5.62 11.11 1.61
CA SER A 371 -5.49 12.00 2.77
C SER A 371 -5.77 11.27 4.08
N LEU A 372 -6.84 10.46 4.13
CA LEU A 372 -7.20 9.65 5.29
C LEU A 372 -6.10 8.65 5.66
N TRP A 373 -5.53 7.95 4.67
CA TRP A 373 -4.44 7.00 4.91
C TRP A 373 -3.17 7.67 5.45
N ARG A 374 -2.80 8.83 4.91
CA ARG A 374 -1.62 9.56 5.39
C ARG A 374 -1.77 9.92 6.88
N VAL A 375 -2.97 10.31 7.30
CA VAL A 375 -3.26 10.52 8.72
C VAL A 375 -3.04 9.24 9.52
N GLU A 376 -3.55 8.11 9.04
CA GLU A 376 -3.42 6.79 9.69
C GLU A 376 -1.95 6.32 9.83
N LEU A 377 -1.11 6.54 8.82
CA LEU A 377 0.33 6.25 8.92
C LEU A 377 1.03 7.14 9.96
N LEU A 378 0.71 8.44 9.97
CA LEU A 378 1.33 9.39 10.88
C LEU A 378 0.89 9.15 12.33
N THR A 379 -0.33 8.65 12.56
CA THR A 379 -0.80 8.27 13.90
C THR A 379 -0.21 6.94 14.35
N THR A 380 -0.15 5.93 13.47
CA THR A 380 0.40 4.60 13.78
C THR A 380 1.91 4.62 14.00
N SER A 381 2.65 5.44 13.26
CA SER A 381 4.10 5.63 13.48
C SER A 381 4.41 6.37 14.80
N ARG A 382 3.51 7.26 15.26
CA ARG A 382 3.63 7.93 16.56
C ARG A 382 3.28 7.01 17.73
N SER A 383 2.29 6.11 17.58
CA SER A 383 1.96 5.15 18.63
C SER A 383 3.05 4.07 18.79
N GLN A 384 3.68 3.63 17.69
CA GLN A 384 4.84 2.73 17.74
C GLN A 384 6.12 3.41 18.28
N ALA A 385 6.24 4.73 18.19
CA ALA A 385 7.32 5.50 18.82
C ALA A 385 7.07 5.79 20.32
N GLN A 386 5.89 5.44 20.85
CA GLN A 386 5.51 5.61 22.26
C GLN A 386 5.14 4.26 22.88
N THR A 387 6.11 3.34 22.99
CA THR A 387 6.02 2.25 23.97
C THR A 387 6.88 2.61 25.19
N PRO A 388 6.32 2.70 26.40
CA PRO A 388 7.10 2.64 27.62
C PRO A 388 7.46 1.17 27.92
N ASP A 389 8.76 0.93 28.09
CA ASP A 389 9.41 -0.31 28.56
C ASP A 389 9.46 -1.56 27.65
N GLY A 390 10.71 -1.94 27.29
CA GLY A 390 11.24 -3.25 27.65
C GLY A 390 11.39 -4.36 26.58
N GLY A 391 12.42 -4.28 25.73
CA GLY A 391 13.05 -5.48 25.13
C GLY A 391 13.54 -5.31 23.68
N PRO A 392 14.78 -5.70 23.33
CA PRO A 392 15.29 -5.51 21.97
C PRO A 392 14.63 -6.49 20.99
N ALA A 393 13.94 -5.95 20.00
CA ALA A 393 13.51 -6.70 18.82
C ALA A 393 14.76 -7.18 18.06
N LYS A 394 14.94 -8.50 17.98
CA LYS A 394 15.95 -9.10 17.12
C LYS A 394 15.55 -8.88 15.67
N GLU A 395 16.47 -8.28 14.92
CA GLU A 395 16.43 -8.15 13.47
C GLU A 395 16.30 -9.53 12.81
N HIS A 396 15.29 -9.69 11.94
CA HIS A 396 15.31 -10.72 10.90
C HIS A 396 15.55 -10.02 9.56
N GLN A 397 16.83 -9.74 9.29
CA GLN A 397 17.37 -9.64 7.95
C GLN A 397 17.96 -10.99 7.53
N GLU A 398 18.05 -11.19 6.22
CA GLU A 398 18.66 -12.32 5.48
C GLU A 398 17.77 -13.56 5.28
N TYR A 399 17.24 -13.68 4.05
CA TYR A 399 17.43 -14.91 3.28
C TYR A 399 17.45 -14.57 1.78
N ASN A 400 18.65 -14.28 1.28
CA ASN A 400 18.92 -14.26 -0.15
C ASN A 400 20.38 -14.67 -0.39
N ARG A 401 20.60 -15.98 -0.60
CA ARG A 401 21.77 -16.62 -1.26
C ARG A 401 21.36 -18.07 -1.48
N LYS A 402 21.09 -18.48 -2.73
CA LYS A 402 22.04 -19.21 -3.60
C LYS A 402 22.86 -20.23 -2.81
N ASP A 403 22.59 -21.51 -3.06
CA ASP A 403 23.66 -22.48 -3.29
C ASP A 403 23.26 -23.48 -4.37
N SER A 404 24.07 -23.44 -5.41
CA SER A 404 24.33 -24.50 -6.39
C SER A 404 25.49 -25.37 -5.88
N SER A 405 25.53 -26.65 -6.31
CA SER A 405 26.54 -27.71 -6.05
C SER A 405 26.59 -28.22 -4.60
N ASP A 406 26.58 -29.51 -4.28
CA ASP A 406 26.98 -30.73 -5.01
C ASP A 406 25.85 -31.77 -5.21
#